data_AF-A0A2S8SSY1-F1
#
_entry.id   AF-A0A2S8SSY1-F1
#
_cell.length_a   1.000
_cell.length_b   1.000
_cell.length_c   1.000
_cell.angle_alpha   90.00
_cell.angle_beta   90.00
_cell.angle_gamma   90.00
#
_symmetry.space_group_name_H-M   'P 1'
#
loop_
_entity.id
_entity.type
_entity.pdbx_description
1 polymer ?
#
loop_
_entity_poly.entity_id
_entity_poly.type
_entity_poly.pdbx_seq_one_letter_code
_entity_poly.pdbx_strand_id
1 'polypeptide(L)'
;MEFLRIYALVALVLGWGLAGCQAEPSVTSSTATELAATEPTKAAPATSGASASTPQGEAAARAEFAARMKTLDEKGDWKSILRSGREWQVSHSNDPTAYFSQANAAYMLGDVDASIAA
;
A
#
# COMPACT_ATOMS: atom_id res chain seq x y z
N MET A 1 34.01 -31.78 -2.16
CA MET A 1 34.03 -30.93 -3.38
C MET A 1 32.60 -30.53 -3.78
N GLU A 2 31.82 -29.92 -2.87
CA GLU A 2 30.41 -29.57 -3.15
C GLU A 2 30.13 -28.06 -3.15
N PHE A 3 31.07 -27.24 -2.67
CA PHE A 3 30.94 -25.78 -2.67
C PHE A 3 31.05 -25.15 -4.07
N LEU A 4 31.66 -25.85 -5.04
CA LEU A 4 31.84 -25.33 -6.41
C LEU A 4 30.54 -25.39 -7.24
N ARG A 5 29.58 -26.25 -6.88
CA ARG A 5 28.30 -26.40 -7.61
C ARG A 5 27.30 -25.30 -7.26
N ILE A 6 27.33 -24.78 -6.04
CA ILE A 6 26.42 -23.74 -5.57
C ILE A 6 26.78 -22.39 -6.20
N TYR A 7 28.07 -22.08 -6.34
CA TYR A 7 28.53 -20.84 -6.97
C TYR A 7 28.13 -20.73 -8.45
N ALA A 8 28.11 -21.85 -9.19
CA ALA A 8 27.71 -21.87 -10.59
C ALA A 8 26.21 -21.56 -10.78
N LEU A 9 25.36 -21.95 -9.83
CA LEU A 9 23.91 -21.66 -9.86
C LEU A 9 23.61 -20.20 -9.49
N VAL A 10 24.36 -19.62 -8.54
CA VAL A 10 24.18 -18.22 -8.12
C VAL A 10 24.60 -17.25 -9.24
N ALA A 11 25.67 -17.57 -9.99
CA ALA A 11 26.09 -16.76 -11.13
C ALA A 11 25.10 -16.79 -12.30
N LEU A 12 24.37 -17.89 -12.47
CA LEU A 12 23.39 -18.06 -13.56
C LEU A 12 22.08 -17.31 -13.28
N VAL A 13 21.69 -17.18 -12.01
CA VAL A 13 20.51 -16.39 -11.59
C VAL A 13 20.80 -14.88 -11.59
N LEU A 14 22.02 -14.47 -11.25
CA LEU A 14 22.40 -13.05 -11.21
C LEU A 14 22.77 -12.46 -12.59
N GLY A 15 23.01 -13.30 -13.60
CA GLY A 15 23.39 -12.88 -14.95
C GLY A 15 22.23 -12.54 -15.90
N TRP A 16 20.97 -12.76 -15.51
CA TRP A 16 19.79 -12.64 -16.39
C TRP A 16 18.87 -11.44 -16.07
N GLY A 17 19.40 -10.40 -15.42
CA GLY A 17 18.61 -9.21 -15.05
C GLY A 17 18.87 -7.95 -15.88
N LEU A 18 19.78 -7.98 -16.86
CA LEU A 18 20.16 -6.80 -17.66
C LEU A 18 20.05 -7.05 -19.17
N ALA A 19 18.83 -7.29 -19.66
CA ALA A 19 18.52 -7.16 -21.09
C ALA A 19 17.04 -6.88 -21.28
N GLY A 20 16.69 -5.60 -21.41
CA GLY A 20 15.30 -5.20 -21.67
C GLY A 20 15.11 -3.68 -21.73
N CYS A 21 15.97 -2.98 -22.47
CA CYS A 21 15.78 -1.58 -22.81
C CYS A 21 14.80 -1.42 -23.99
N GLN A 22 13.87 -0.49 -23.82
CA GLN A 22 13.19 0.35 -24.83
C GLN A 22 12.14 -0.24 -25.79
N ALA A 23 10.90 0.28 -25.64
CA ALA A 23 10.11 0.85 -26.73
C ALA A 23 9.00 1.76 -26.16
N GLU A 24 9.17 3.09 -26.28
CA GLU A 24 8.06 4.06 -26.36
C GLU A 24 7.67 4.24 -27.85
N PRO A 25 6.74 5.14 -28.20
CA PRO A 25 5.29 5.14 -27.99
C PRO A 25 4.58 5.07 -29.36
N SER A 26 3.28 4.72 -29.41
CA SER A 26 2.30 5.16 -30.43
C SER A 26 1.08 4.24 -30.47
N VAL A 27 -0.07 4.71 -29.97
CA VAL A 27 -1.34 4.41 -30.63
C VAL A 27 -2.11 5.71 -30.75
N THR A 28 -1.97 6.32 -31.91
CA THR A 28 -2.86 7.34 -32.46
C THR A 28 -4.22 6.72 -32.77
N SER A 29 -5.26 7.42 -32.30
CA SER A 29 -6.59 7.58 -32.87
C SER A 29 -7.15 6.49 -33.80
N SER A 30 -8.23 5.85 -33.36
CA SER A 30 -9.32 5.46 -34.27
C SER A 30 -10.62 6.09 -33.80
N THR A 31 -11.06 7.06 -34.59
CA THR A 31 -12.42 7.57 -34.67
C THR A 31 -13.38 6.43 -34.99
N ALA A 32 -14.34 6.19 -34.11
CA ALA A 32 -15.60 5.54 -34.47
C ALA A 32 -16.74 6.48 -34.05
N THR A 33 -17.29 7.15 -35.06
CA THR A 33 -18.50 7.95 -35.01
C THR A 33 -19.70 7.05 -35.26
N GLU A 34 -20.64 6.97 -34.32
CA GLU A 34 -22.08 6.75 -34.54
C GLU A 34 -22.77 7.08 -33.19
N LEU A 35 -23.34 8.26 -32.93
CA LEU A 35 -24.63 8.82 -33.41
C LEU A 35 -25.78 7.79 -33.25
N ALA A 36 -26.83 7.92 -32.44
CA ALA A 36 -27.32 8.91 -31.50
C ALA A 36 -28.43 8.25 -30.63
N ALA A 37 -28.54 8.62 -29.36
CA ALA A 37 -29.77 8.53 -28.58
C ALA A 37 -29.72 9.54 -27.42
N THR A 38 -30.24 10.74 -27.69
CA THR A 38 -30.85 11.75 -26.81
C THR A 38 -30.85 11.53 -25.27
N GLU A 39 -30.06 12.36 -24.57
CA GLU A 39 -30.18 13.08 -23.24
C GLU A 39 -31.16 12.61 -22.13
N PRO A 40 -30.93 12.92 -20.81
CA PRO A 40 -30.07 13.98 -20.25
C PRO A 40 -29.13 13.58 -19.07
N THR A 41 -28.11 14.41 -18.90
CA THR A 41 -27.37 14.75 -17.68
C THR A 41 -27.76 14.04 -16.38
N LYS A 42 -26.88 13.14 -15.92
CA LYS A 42 -26.39 13.17 -14.53
C LYS A 42 -24.97 12.62 -14.54
N ALA A 43 -24.01 13.54 -14.67
CA ALA A 43 -22.60 13.25 -14.48
C ALA A 43 -22.43 12.55 -13.13
N ALA A 44 -22.15 11.25 -13.15
CA ALA A 44 -21.52 10.60 -12.03
C ALA A 44 -20.15 11.28 -11.90
N PRO A 45 -19.76 11.81 -10.72
CA PRO A 45 -18.40 12.25 -10.55
C PRO A 45 -17.53 11.01 -10.73
N ALA A 46 -16.74 11.00 -11.81
CA ALA A 46 -15.55 10.17 -11.86
C ALA A 46 -14.69 10.60 -10.67
N THR A 47 -14.71 9.83 -9.58
CA THR A 47 -13.73 9.94 -8.52
C THR A 47 -12.40 9.40 -9.06
N SER A 48 -11.83 10.08 -10.05
CA SER A 48 -10.40 10.06 -10.30
C SER A 48 -9.73 10.93 -9.25
N GLY A 49 -9.85 10.51 -7.99
CA GLY A 49 -9.01 11.00 -6.91
C GLY A 49 -7.66 10.32 -7.00
N ALA A 50 -6.93 10.56 -8.10
CA ALA A 50 -5.48 10.51 -8.04
C ALA A 50 -5.07 11.70 -7.17
N SER A 51 -5.23 11.55 -5.84
CA SER A 51 -4.62 12.45 -4.89
C SER A 51 -3.12 12.30 -5.09
N ALA A 52 -2.56 13.21 -5.88
CA ALA A 52 -1.17 13.59 -5.71
C ALA A 52 -1.09 14.19 -4.30
N SER A 53 -0.94 13.32 -3.30
CA SER A 53 -0.69 13.71 -1.93
C SER A 53 0.59 14.52 -1.96
N THR A 54 0.48 15.83 -1.75
CA THR A 54 1.65 16.63 -1.47
C THR A 54 2.36 16.00 -0.27
N PRO A 55 3.72 16.05 -0.20
CA PRO A 55 4.45 15.52 0.95
C PRO A 55 3.94 16.05 2.30
N GLN A 56 3.33 17.24 2.31
CA GLN A 56 2.68 17.84 3.48
C GLN A 56 1.36 17.17 3.88
N GLY A 57 0.53 16.74 2.92
CA GLY A 57 -0.73 16.05 3.22
C GLY A 57 -0.50 14.66 3.82
N GLU A 58 0.51 13.94 3.31
CA GLU A 58 0.93 12.64 3.82
C GLU A 58 1.42 12.73 5.28
N ALA A 59 2.26 13.72 5.58
CA ALA A 59 2.78 13.93 6.94
C ALA A 59 1.65 14.28 7.93
N ALA A 60 0.68 15.10 7.52
CA ALA A 60 -0.49 15.43 8.33
C ALA A 60 -1.35 14.18 8.60
N ALA A 61 -1.61 13.36 7.59
CA ALA A 61 -2.40 12.14 7.74
C ALA A 61 -1.73 11.14 8.71
N ARG A 62 -0.40 10.98 8.64
CA ARG A 62 0.36 10.15 9.60
C ARG A 62 0.29 10.69 11.02
N ALA A 63 0.37 12.01 11.19
CA ALA A 63 0.26 12.64 12.51
C ALA A 63 -1.14 12.42 13.12
N GLU A 64 -2.20 12.55 12.32
CA GLU A 64 -3.57 12.26 12.75
C GLU A 64 -3.76 10.79 13.13
N PHE A 65 -3.21 9.87 12.32
CA PHE A 65 -3.22 8.44 12.63
C PHE A 65 -2.54 8.15 13.98
N ALA A 66 -1.33 8.67 14.19
CA ALA A 66 -0.59 8.50 15.44
C ALA A 66 -1.34 9.07 16.65
N ALA A 67 -1.95 10.26 16.52
CA ALA A 67 -2.76 10.86 17.56
C ALA A 67 -3.98 9.98 17.92
N ARG A 68 -4.66 9.43 16.89
CA ARG A 68 -5.77 8.50 17.11
C ARG A 68 -5.34 7.22 17.81
N MET A 69 -4.20 6.63 17.42
CA MET A 69 -3.68 5.40 18.07
C MET A 69 -3.41 5.65 19.55
N LYS A 70 -2.80 6.80 19.88
CA LYS A 70 -2.58 7.21 21.28
C LYS A 70 -3.88 7.34 22.06
N THR A 71 -4.92 7.97 21.51
CA THR A 71 -6.22 8.10 22.20
C THR A 71 -6.90 6.76 22.41
N LEU A 72 -6.79 5.82 21.46
CA LEU A 72 -7.31 4.47 21.64
C LEU A 72 -6.52 3.69 22.69
N ASP A 73 -5.21 3.92 22.74
CA ASP A 73 -4.30 3.30 23.71
C ASP A 73 -4.61 3.76 25.14
N GLU A 74 -4.78 5.06 25.35
CA GLU A 74 -5.20 5.63 26.64
C GLU A 74 -6.57 5.10 27.10
N LYS A 75 -7.45 4.70 26.17
CA LYS A 75 -8.76 4.10 26.46
C LYS A 75 -8.71 2.59 26.66
N GLY A 76 -7.58 1.96 26.34
CA GLY A 76 -7.45 0.51 26.31
C GLY A 76 -8.25 -0.18 25.21
N ASP A 77 -8.62 0.52 24.14
CA ASP A 77 -9.40 -0.05 23.03
C ASP A 77 -8.48 -0.70 21.98
N TRP A 78 -7.81 -1.77 22.42
CA TRP A 78 -6.82 -2.52 21.63
C TRP A 78 -7.42 -3.13 20.36
N LYS A 79 -8.69 -3.54 20.40
CA LYS A 79 -9.38 -4.08 19.22
C LYS A 79 -9.57 -3.02 18.14
N SER A 80 -9.90 -1.79 18.54
CA SER A 80 -9.99 -0.68 17.59
C SER A 80 -8.63 -0.27 17.03
N ILE A 81 -7.54 -0.38 17.80
CA ILE A 81 -6.17 -0.17 17.28
C ILE A 81 -5.86 -1.20 16.19
N LEU A 82 -6.07 -2.48 16.45
CA LEU A 82 -5.83 -3.54 15.47
C LEU A 82 -6.60 -3.32 14.16
N ARG A 83 -7.89 -2.96 14.25
CA ARG A 83 -8.71 -2.65 13.07
C ARG A 83 -8.18 -1.42 12.33
N SER A 84 -7.92 -0.32 13.04
CA SER A 84 -7.47 0.94 12.44
C SER A 84 -6.09 0.81 11.79
N GLY A 85 -5.19 0.02 12.38
CA GLY A 85 -3.87 -0.28 11.81
C GLY A 85 -3.96 -1.04 10.50
N ARG A 86 -4.81 -2.07 10.43
CA ARG A 86 -5.05 -2.80 9.17
C ARG A 86 -5.66 -1.92 8.08
N GLU A 87 -6.64 -1.09 8.45
CA GLU A 87 -7.25 -0.12 7.52
C GLU A 87 -6.20 0.86 6.98
N TRP A 88 -5.31 1.36 7.85
CA TRP A 88 -4.22 2.27 7.47
C TRP A 88 -3.23 1.64 6.50
N GLN A 89 -2.88 0.36 6.71
CA GLN A 89 -1.95 -0.37 5.86
C GLN A 89 -2.44 -0.59 4.43
N VAL A 90 -3.74 -0.47 4.16
CA VAL A 90 -4.28 -0.55 2.79
C VAL A 90 -3.69 0.55 1.91
N SER A 91 -3.49 1.75 2.46
CA SER A 91 -2.90 2.90 1.77
C SER A 91 -1.47 3.19 2.18
N HIS A 92 -1.01 2.68 3.33
CA HIS A 92 0.31 2.92 3.90
C HIS A 92 0.97 1.61 4.31
N SER A 93 1.18 0.72 3.35
CA SER A 93 1.61 -0.66 3.57
C SER A 93 2.94 -0.81 4.30
N ASN A 94 3.79 0.23 4.31
CA ASN A 94 5.11 0.22 4.94
C ASN A 94 5.23 1.22 6.10
N ASP A 95 4.10 1.64 6.70
CA ASP A 95 4.13 2.56 7.83
C ASP A 95 4.51 1.86 9.14
N PRO A 96 5.68 2.17 9.74
CA PRO A 96 6.14 1.52 10.95
C PRO A 96 5.24 1.80 12.17
N THR A 97 4.55 2.95 12.20
CA THR A 97 3.65 3.28 13.29
C THR A 97 2.45 2.33 13.32
N ALA A 98 1.94 1.93 12.15
CA ALA A 98 0.84 0.98 12.06
C ALA A 98 1.24 -0.44 12.49
N TYR A 99 2.45 -0.88 12.13
CA TYR A 99 2.97 -2.18 12.59
C TYR A 99 3.20 -2.19 14.11
N PHE A 100 3.88 -1.18 14.63
CA PHE A 100 4.15 -1.06 16.07
C PHE A 100 2.85 -1.01 16.90
N SER A 101 1.88 -0.20 16.49
CA SER A 101 0.61 -0.08 17.21
C SER A 101 -0.21 -1.38 17.16
N GLN A 102 -0.16 -2.13 16.05
CA GLN A 102 -0.78 -3.45 15.96
C GLN A 102 -0.10 -4.50 16.83
N ALA A 103 1.22 -4.56 16.81
CA ALA A 103 1.99 -5.46 17.65
C ALA A 103 1.69 -5.20 19.14
N ASN A 104 1.77 -3.93 19.57
CA ASN A 104 1.44 -3.54 20.94
C ASN A 104 0.00 -3.92 21.31
N ALA A 105 -0.98 -3.63 20.44
CA ALA A 105 -2.38 -3.97 20.70
C ALA A 105 -2.63 -5.48 20.79
N ALA A 106 -1.97 -6.29 19.94
CA ALA A 106 -2.03 -7.74 20.01
C ALA A 106 -1.45 -8.27 21.34
N TYR A 107 -0.29 -7.74 21.76
CA TYR A 107 0.32 -8.06 23.05
C TYR A 107 -0.60 -7.71 24.23
N MET A 108 -1.21 -6.52 24.23
CA MET A 108 -2.14 -6.10 25.28
C MET A 108 -3.43 -6.93 25.34
N LEU A 109 -3.79 -7.59 24.24
CA LEU A 109 -4.89 -8.57 24.18
C LEU A 109 -4.46 -10.00 24.58
N GLY A 110 -3.18 -10.22 24.83
CA GLY A 110 -2.59 -11.53 25.14
C GLY A 110 -2.30 -12.40 23.91
N ASP A 111 -2.45 -11.86 22.70
CA ASP A 111 -2.11 -12.56 21.45
C ASP A 111 -0.64 -12.30 21.10
N VAL A 112 0.24 -13.03 21.78
CA VAL A 112 1.70 -12.87 21.65
C VAL A 112 2.18 -13.30 20.26
N ASP A 113 1.57 -14.34 19.68
CA ASP A 113 1.93 -14.82 18.33
C ASP A 113 1.61 -13.74 17.28
N ALA A 114 0.42 -13.14 17.35
CA ALA A 114 0.08 -12.04 16.46
C ALA A 114 0.95 -10.80 16.72
N SER A 115 1.36 -10.56 17.96
CA SER A 115 2.27 -9.45 18.28
C SER A 115 3.65 -9.60 17.64
N ILE A 116 4.16 -10.83 17.52
CA ILE A 116 5.47 -11.09 16.91
C ILE A 116 5.37 -11.08 15.38
N ALA A 117 4.22 -11.49 14.84
CA ALA A 117 3.99 -11.55 13.39
C ALA A 117 3.61 -10.21 12.74
N ALA A 118 3.15 -9.23 13.54
CA ALA A 118 2.78 -7.89 13.09
C ALA A 118 4.01 -7.08 12.68
#